data_AF-A0A1F7QAP3-F1
#
_entry.id   AF-A0A1F7QAP3-F1
#
_cell.length_a   1.000
_cell.length_b   1.000
_cell.length_c   1.000
_cell.angle_alpha   90.00
_cell.angle_beta   90.00
_cell.angle_gamma   90.00
#
_symmetry.space_group_name_H-M   'P 1'
#
loop_
_entity.id
_entity.type
_entity.pdbx_description
1 polymer ?
#
loop_
_entity_poly.entity_id
_entity_poly.type
_entity_poly.pdbx_seq_one_letter_code
_entity_poly.pdbx_strand_id
1 'polypeptide(L)'
;MRRLTVIAGAILALAGALPLLTGLAAEPAVGREVEVPLLVGKFAFSPPRISVAAGDRVTFRIRSRDVTHGFAVEGTAIEATVLPGREVRVTVPAERAGKIRYRCSVICGPLHPFMVGEIVVRPNLWPLWAGALALGMGLVASAGVTRSAARADLLGWRPLRWLLTRRPFQFALIAPNLFAFTLIVLAGVVGTATGAANFATIFVWLAWWGLLILLLIPLGGRLWCAMCPIPAPGEWLARGTLVEHREGSVGLGLNWPKPLQNLWPAFGGLFLLVLFGLVITTRPLVTALLLAGFAAVALVTHLVFERRVFCRYLCPVGGLIGVYSMAAPLELRAGDLEVCRRCRGKACFRGGAAYPCPTFQFPGGGLARNTYCLLCTECLKACPYDNVALRLRPFGADLHVARGRRADEAWVALLLLGTALAHSLIKLGPWGWIKSWANFEGGVEFVLYTALFSGAVLAGLPGLHLLGAWLSRTLAGAPHVPLGRLFVEHAYAVIPLSLGAWMAFTLAVVLPNLSYIPRVVSDPFGWGWDLFGTRATTWTWMPLGLMPWAQLALLLVGLWGSVRAARRIVAQTLGDGAAARRGLVPLAALLVAVTWGFVALYFG
;
A
#
# COMPACT_ATOMS: atom_id res chain seq x y z
N MET A 1 21.96 -17.81 25.00
CA MET A 1 20.64 -17.65 24.32
C MET A 1 20.69 -16.79 23.06
N ARG A 2 21.11 -15.51 23.09
CA ARG A 2 21.08 -14.62 21.89
C ARG A 2 21.86 -15.15 20.68
N ARG A 3 23.09 -15.65 20.88
CA ARG A 3 23.90 -16.25 19.80
C ARG A 3 23.25 -17.51 19.20
N LEU A 4 22.66 -18.36 20.05
CA LEU A 4 21.96 -19.57 19.61
C LEU A 4 20.70 -19.24 18.77
N THR A 5 19.92 -18.22 19.15
CA THR A 5 18.75 -17.79 18.36
C THR A 5 19.15 -17.22 16.99
N VAL A 6 20.27 -16.47 16.92
CA VAL A 6 20.81 -15.98 15.63
C VAL A 6 21.27 -17.15 14.77
N ILE A 7 22.03 -18.10 15.34
CA ILE A 7 22.53 -19.27 14.61
C ILE A 7 21.36 -20.13 14.12
N ALA A 8 20.40 -20.46 14.98
CA ALA A 8 19.21 -21.22 14.60
C ALA A 8 18.37 -20.49 13.55
N GLY A 9 18.20 -19.17 13.69
CA GLY A 9 17.51 -18.34 12.70
C GLY A 9 18.26 -18.29 11.36
N ALA A 10 19.58 -18.20 11.37
CA ALA A 10 20.41 -18.22 10.18
C ALA A 10 20.37 -19.60 9.50
N ILE A 11 20.43 -20.69 10.26
CA ILE A 11 20.28 -22.06 9.75
C ILE A 11 18.91 -22.23 9.11
N LEU A 12 17.82 -21.81 9.77
CA LEU A 12 16.46 -21.89 9.21
C LEU A 12 16.30 -21.01 7.97
N ALA A 13 16.87 -19.80 7.96
CA ALA A 13 16.85 -18.93 6.80
C ALA A 13 17.63 -19.53 5.63
N LEU A 14 18.82 -20.11 5.88
CA LEU A 14 19.63 -20.79 4.88
C LEU A 14 18.95 -22.07 4.40
N ALA A 15 18.36 -22.87 5.30
CA ALA A 15 17.62 -24.09 4.96
C ALA A 15 16.34 -23.78 4.18
N GLY A 16 15.69 -22.64 4.45
CA GLY A 16 14.59 -22.13 3.63
C GLY A 16 15.07 -21.59 2.29
N ALA A 17 16.18 -20.86 2.25
CA ALA A 17 16.71 -20.23 1.03
C ALA A 17 17.35 -21.22 0.06
N LEU A 18 18.02 -22.26 0.55
CA LEU A 18 18.80 -23.18 -0.27
C LEU A 18 17.90 -23.93 -1.27
N PRO A 19 16.78 -24.56 -0.90
CA PRO A 19 15.86 -25.20 -1.84
C PRO A 19 15.16 -24.19 -2.76
N LEU A 20 14.98 -22.95 -2.29
CA LEU A 20 14.44 -21.88 -3.14
C LEU A 20 15.41 -21.49 -4.27
N LEU A 21 16.73 -21.55 -4.00
CA LEU A 21 17.78 -21.15 -4.95
C LEU A 21 18.26 -22.30 -5.83
N THR A 22 18.37 -23.51 -5.28
CA THR A 22 18.84 -24.69 -6.02
C THR A 22 17.74 -25.37 -6.80
N GLY A 23 16.47 -25.01 -6.53
CA GLY A 23 15.32 -25.56 -7.24
C GLY A 23 15.34 -27.08 -7.20
N LEU A 24 15.46 -27.67 -6.00
CA LEU A 24 15.20 -29.11 -5.74
C LEU A 24 13.75 -29.43 -6.10
N ALA A 25 13.46 -29.34 -7.40
CA ALA A 25 12.33 -29.87 -8.08
C ALA A 25 12.61 -31.36 -8.20
N ALA A 26 11.61 -32.18 -7.90
CA ALA A 26 11.63 -33.54 -8.40
C ALA A 26 11.93 -33.49 -9.90
N GLU A 27 12.85 -34.34 -10.38
CA GLU A 27 13.07 -34.49 -11.82
C GLU A 27 11.72 -34.73 -12.48
N PRO A 28 11.44 -34.08 -13.63
CA PRO A 28 10.20 -34.30 -14.34
C PRO A 28 10.14 -35.78 -14.71
N ALA A 29 9.24 -36.53 -14.08
CA ALA A 29 8.81 -37.79 -14.64
C ALA A 29 8.23 -37.52 -16.03
N VAL A 30 8.27 -38.50 -16.94
CA VAL A 30 7.58 -38.39 -18.23
C VAL A 30 6.11 -38.11 -17.93
N GLY A 31 5.70 -36.85 -18.13
CA GLY A 31 4.39 -36.40 -17.74
C GLY A 31 3.32 -36.84 -18.73
N ARG A 32 2.08 -36.86 -18.25
CA ARG A 32 0.93 -37.25 -19.06
C ARG A 32 0.42 -36.05 -19.84
N GLU A 33 -0.27 -36.32 -20.94
CA GLU A 33 -1.13 -35.31 -21.55
C GLU A 33 -2.43 -35.21 -20.74
N VAL A 34 -2.70 -34.03 -20.21
CA VAL A 34 -3.89 -33.75 -19.40
C VAL A 34 -4.77 -32.79 -20.18
N GLU A 35 -5.90 -33.26 -20.67
CA GLU A 35 -6.87 -32.41 -21.37
C GLU A 35 -7.88 -31.82 -20.38
N VAL A 36 -8.04 -30.49 -20.39
CA VAL A 36 -8.89 -29.78 -19.43
C VAL A 36 -9.91 -28.91 -20.18
N PRO A 37 -11.23 -29.15 -20.03
CA PRO A 37 -12.23 -28.21 -20.52
C PRO A 37 -12.17 -26.92 -19.69
N LEU A 38 -11.98 -25.78 -20.36
CA LEU A 38 -11.88 -24.47 -19.73
C LEU A 38 -12.96 -23.53 -20.25
N LEU A 39 -13.86 -23.12 -19.38
CA LEU A 39 -14.92 -22.17 -19.70
C LEU A 39 -14.51 -20.79 -19.22
N VAL A 40 -14.56 -19.81 -20.13
CA VAL A 40 -14.26 -18.41 -19.82
C VAL A 40 -15.52 -17.55 -19.94
N GLY A 41 -15.74 -16.71 -18.94
CA GLY A 41 -16.88 -15.79 -18.88
C GLY A 41 -16.99 -15.13 -17.51
N LYS A 42 -17.72 -14.01 -17.44
CA LYS A 42 -17.90 -13.21 -16.21
C LYS A 42 -16.58 -12.95 -15.46
N PHE A 43 -15.53 -12.61 -16.22
CA PHE A 43 -14.21 -12.26 -15.68
C PHE A 43 -13.50 -13.37 -14.90
N ALA A 44 -13.83 -14.63 -15.18
CA ALA A 44 -13.28 -15.80 -14.51
C ALA A 44 -13.01 -16.96 -15.47
N PHE A 45 -12.07 -17.82 -15.05
CA PHE A 45 -11.80 -19.10 -15.67
C PHE A 45 -12.47 -20.21 -14.84
N SER A 46 -13.07 -21.19 -15.50
CA SER A 46 -13.72 -22.34 -14.85
C SER A 46 -13.22 -23.64 -15.48
N PRO A 47 -12.52 -24.51 -14.73
CA PRO A 47 -12.20 -24.38 -13.30
C PRO A 47 -11.23 -23.21 -13.00
N PRO A 48 -11.34 -22.56 -11.82
CA PRO A 48 -10.49 -21.42 -11.46
C PRO A 48 -9.04 -21.84 -11.14
N ARG A 49 -8.87 -23.06 -10.65
CA ARG A 49 -7.57 -23.65 -10.30
C ARG A 49 -7.57 -25.11 -10.70
N ILE A 50 -6.48 -25.57 -11.30
CA ILE A 50 -6.21 -26.99 -11.52
C ILE A 50 -4.92 -27.42 -10.84
N SER A 51 -4.77 -28.72 -10.57
CA SER A 51 -3.56 -29.30 -9.99
C SER A 51 -3.08 -30.44 -10.88
N VAL A 52 -1.80 -30.42 -11.23
CA VAL A 52 -1.15 -31.40 -12.12
C VAL A 52 0.21 -31.81 -11.56
N ALA A 53 0.84 -32.86 -12.08
CA ALA A 53 2.18 -33.27 -11.67
C ALA A 53 3.27 -32.55 -12.48
N ALA A 54 4.46 -32.39 -11.89
CA ALA A 54 5.62 -31.89 -12.63
C ALA A 54 5.96 -32.84 -13.79
N GLY A 55 6.14 -32.27 -14.98
CA GLY A 55 6.35 -32.98 -16.24
C GLY A 55 5.10 -33.05 -17.13
N ASP A 56 3.88 -32.86 -16.59
CA ASP A 56 2.64 -32.96 -17.37
C ASP A 56 2.55 -31.90 -18.48
N ARG A 57 1.83 -32.21 -19.56
CA ARG A 57 1.46 -31.26 -20.61
C ARG A 57 -0.04 -31.01 -20.54
N VAL A 58 -0.45 -29.80 -20.17
CA VAL A 58 -1.86 -29.47 -19.96
C VAL A 58 -2.43 -28.84 -21.23
N THR A 59 -3.33 -29.54 -21.90
CA THR A 59 -4.03 -29.01 -23.09
C THR A 59 -5.41 -28.51 -22.67
N PHE A 60 -5.60 -27.20 -22.68
CA PHE A 60 -6.90 -26.59 -22.41
C PHE A 60 -7.76 -26.56 -23.67
N ARG A 61 -9.01 -27.03 -23.54
CA ARG A 61 -10.08 -26.83 -24.52
C ARG A 61 -10.92 -25.65 -24.09
N ILE A 62 -10.59 -24.47 -24.59
CA ILE A 62 -11.12 -23.19 -24.11
C ILE A 62 -12.34 -22.79 -24.92
N ARG A 63 -13.45 -22.47 -24.25
CA ARG A 63 -14.66 -21.91 -24.86
C ARG A 63 -15.15 -20.69 -24.09
N SER A 64 -15.51 -19.62 -24.81
CA SER A 64 -16.16 -18.45 -24.22
C SER A 64 -17.68 -18.62 -24.11
N ARG A 65 -18.23 -18.13 -22.98
CA ARG A 65 -19.67 -18.13 -22.66
C ARG A 65 -20.37 -16.81 -22.93
N ASP A 66 -19.63 -15.72 -23.15
CA ASP A 66 -20.20 -14.36 -23.26
C ASP A 66 -19.55 -13.54 -24.38
N VAL A 67 -18.34 -13.00 -24.15
CA VAL A 67 -17.65 -12.08 -25.05
C VAL A 67 -16.30 -12.65 -25.50
N THR A 68 -15.58 -11.94 -26.36
CA THR A 68 -14.20 -12.34 -26.67
C THR A 68 -13.31 -12.24 -25.45
N HIS A 69 -12.57 -13.31 -25.14
CA HIS A 69 -11.55 -13.35 -24.10
C HIS A 69 -10.19 -13.66 -24.70
N GLY A 70 -9.14 -13.34 -23.96
CA GLY A 70 -7.80 -13.86 -24.21
C GLY A 70 -7.44 -14.96 -23.20
N PHE A 71 -6.37 -15.67 -23.50
CA PHE A 71 -5.70 -16.60 -22.60
C PHE A 71 -4.20 -16.39 -22.80
N ALA A 72 -3.50 -15.89 -21.78
CA ALA A 72 -2.06 -15.69 -21.82
C ALA A 72 -1.41 -16.23 -20.55
N VAL A 73 -0.37 -17.04 -20.71
CA VAL A 73 0.38 -17.63 -19.59
C VAL A 73 1.51 -16.69 -19.16
N GLU A 74 1.50 -16.26 -17.89
CA GLU A 74 2.45 -15.29 -17.37
C GLU A 74 3.90 -15.79 -17.52
N GLY A 75 4.76 -14.98 -18.15
CA GLY A 75 6.18 -15.28 -18.32
C GLY A 75 6.52 -16.18 -19.52
N THR A 76 5.56 -16.43 -20.41
CA THR A 76 5.77 -17.22 -21.65
C THR A 76 5.20 -16.49 -22.86
N ALA A 77 5.47 -17.01 -24.07
CA ALA A 77 4.84 -16.55 -25.31
C ALA A 77 3.48 -17.22 -25.61
N ILE A 78 2.96 -18.06 -24.70
CA ILE A 78 1.71 -18.79 -24.92
C ILE A 78 0.53 -17.82 -24.75
N GLU A 79 -0.10 -17.49 -25.87
CA GLU A 79 -1.27 -16.63 -25.93
C GLU A 79 -2.30 -17.14 -26.95
N ALA A 80 -3.59 -16.96 -26.66
CA ALA A 80 -4.69 -17.25 -27.58
C ALA A 80 -5.86 -16.28 -27.41
N THR A 81 -6.55 -15.99 -28.51
CA THR A 81 -7.84 -15.26 -28.49
C THR A 81 -8.98 -16.25 -28.64
N VAL A 82 -10.00 -16.14 -27.78
CA VAL A 82 -11.14 -17.06 -27.70
C VAL A 82 -12.42 -16.30 -28.04
N LEU A 83 -12.95 -16.54 -29.24
CA LEU A 83 -14.22 -15.99 -29.71
C LEU A 83 -15.40 -16.81 -29.17
N PRO A 84 -16.56 -16.18 -28.86
CA PRO A 84 -17.78 -16.90 -28.52
C PRO A 84 -18.16 -17.94 -29.59
N GLY A 85 -18.61 -19.11 -29.14
CA GLY A 85 -19.02 -20.21 -30.03
C GLY A 85 -17.89 -21.01 -30.67
N ARG A 86 -16.62 -20.62 -30.52
CA ARG A 86 -15.45 -21.38 -31.00
C ARG A 86 -14.71 -22.05 -29.84
N GLU A 87 -14.17 -23.24 -30.09
CA GLU A 87 -13.24 -23.91 -29.17
C GLU A 87 -11.81 -23.67 -29.64
N VAL A 88 -10.93 -23.27 -28.72
CA VAL A 88 -9.50 -23.09 -28.97
C VAL A 88 -8.72 -24.06 -28.09
N ARG A 89 -7.67 -24.69 -28.64
CA ARG A 89 -6.79 -25.59 -27.89
C ARG A 89 -5.46 -24.92 -27.61
N VAL A 90 -5.03 -24.92 -26.34
CA VAL A 90 -3.75 -24.33 -25.91
C VAL A 90 -3.05 -25.30 -24.97
N THR A 91 -1.81 -25.66 -25.29
CA THR A 91 -0.99 -26.56 -24.46
C THR A 91 0.01 -25.78 -23.63
N VAL A 92 -0.01 -26.01 -22.32
CA VAL A 92 0.87 -25.38 -21.33
C VAL A 92 1.75 -26.47 -20.69
N PRO A 93 3.08 -26.39 -20.84
CA PRO A 93 3.98 -27.36 -20.22
C PRO A 93 4.12 -27.08 -18.71
N ALA A 94 3.89 -28.09 -17.87
CA ALA A 94 4.00 -28.03 -16.41
C ALA A 94 5.33 -28.64 -15.93
N GLU A 95 6.46 -28.17 -16.46
CA GLU A 95 7.77 -28.80 -16.27
C GLU A 95 8.27 -28.75 -14.82
N ARG A 96 8.01 -27.64 -14.11
CA ARG A 96 8.55 -27.39 -12.77
C ARG A 96 7.46 -27.23 -11.74
N ALA A 97 7.68 -27.83 -10.57
CA ALA A 97 6.81 -27.65 -9.41
C ALA A 97 6.66 -26.17 -9.03
N GLY A 98 5.45 -25.77 -8.64
CA GLY A 98 5.10 -24.40 -8.29
C GLY A 98 3.78 -23.96 -8.87
N LYS A 99 3.59 -22.65 -9.04
CA LYS A 99 2.35 -22.07 -9.52
C LYS A 99 2.56 -21.33 -10.84
N ILE A 100 1.83 -21.76 -11.86
CA ILE A 100 1.72 -21.07 -13.14
C ILE A 100 0.41 -20.27 -13.13
N ARG A 101 0.50 -18.98 -13.47
CA ARG A 101 -0.66 -18.09 -13.60
C ARG A 101 -0.93 -17.81 -15.07
N TYR A 102 -2.21 -17.71 -15.41
CA TYR A 102 -2.65 -17.25 -16.73
C TYR A 102 -3.77 -16.22 -16.57
N ARG A 103 -3.87 -15.33 -17.56
CA ARG A 103 -4.72 -14.14 -17.55
C ARG A 103 -5.49 -13.99 -18.84
N CYS A 104 -6.52 -13.15 -18.82
CA CYS A 104 -7.15 -12.69 -20.04
C CYS A 104 -6.27 -11.61 -20.70
N SER A 105 -5.90 -11.78 -21.97
CA SER A 105 -5.09 -10.79 -22.73
C SER A 105 -5.93 -9.82 -23.56
N VAL A 106 -7.22 -10.10 -23.75
CA VAL A 106 -8.17 -9.24 -24.47
C VAL A 106 -9.08 -8.54 -23.48
N ILE A 107 -9.20 -7.21 -23.57
CA ILE A 107 -10.07 -6.42 -22.68
C ILE A 107 -11.51 -6.91 -22.81
N CYS A 108 -11.98 -7.66 -21.81
CA CYS A 108 -13.29 -8.32 -21.80
C CYS A 108 -14.34 -7.63 -20.91
N GLY A 109 -13.99 -6.46 -20.35
CA GLY A 109 -14.89 -5.60 -19.55
C GLY A 109 -14.26 -5.10 -18.24
N PRO A 110 -15.05 -4.59 -17.28
CA PRO A 110 -14.55 -3.84 -16.13
C PRO A 110 -13.57 -4.60 -15.21
N LEU A 111 -13.80 -5.90 -14.98
CA LEU A 111 -12.93 -6.71 -14.10
C LEU A 111 -11.80 -7.43 -14.85
N HIS A 112 -11.59 -7.13 -16.14
CA HIS A 112 -10.53 -7.73 -16.96
C HIS A 112 -9.14 -7.79 -16.28
N PRO A 113 -8.63 -6.72 -15.63
CA PRO A 113 -7.30 -6.74 -15.02
C PRO A 113 -7.13 -7.75 -13.87
N PHE A 114 -8.24 -8.26 -13.34
CA PHE A 114 -8.31 -9.22 -12.24
C PHE A 114 -8.74 -10.62 -12.68
N MET A 115 -8.91 -10.87 -13.99
CA MET A 115 -9.25 -12.19 -14.52
C MET A 115 -7.99 -13.07 -14.56
N VAL A 116 -7.87 -13.95 -13.54
CA VAL A 116 -6.69 -14.80 -13.31
C VAL A 116 -7.14 -16.24 -13.10
N GLY A 117 -6.43 -17.19 -13.70
CA GLY A 117 -6.52 -18.62 -13.41
C GLY A 117 -5.15 -19.20 -13.03
N GLU A 118 -5.16 -20.36 -12.38
CA GLU A 118 -3.96 -20.95 -11.80
C GLU A 118 -3.80 -22.44 -12.12
N ILE A 119 -2.56 -22.86 -12.38
CA ILE A 119 -2.13 -24.26 -12.41
C ILE A 119 -1.16 -24.46 -11.24
N VAL A 120 -1.47 -25.38 -10.34
CA VAL A 120 -0.57 -25.80 -9.25
C VAL A 120 0.12 -27.09 -9.67
N VAL A 121 1.42 -27.00 -9.95
CA VAL A 121 2.28 -28.12 -10.35
C VAL A 121 2.87 -28.76 -9.10
N ARG A 122 2.52 -30.02 -8.84
CA ARG A 122 2.90 -30.78 -7.65
C ARG A 122 4.16 -31.62 -7.86
N PRO A 123 4.93 -31.90 -6.78
CA PRO A 123 4.71 -31.45 -5.39
C PRO A 123 5.11 -29.98 -5.18
N ASN A 124 4.18 -29.13 -4.72
CA ASN A 124 4.46 -27.72 -4.47
C ASN A 124 4.90 -27.48 -3.03
N LEU A 125 6.22 -27.47 -2.79
CA LEU A 125 6.80 -27.22 -1.47
C LEU A 125 7.19 -25.75 -1.25
N TRP A 126 7.00 -24.88 -2.25
CA TRP A 126 7.38 -23.47 -2.20
C TRP A 126 6.82 -22.71 -0.98
N PRO A 127 5.53 -22.88 -0.58
CA PRO A 127 5.00 -22.22 0.61
C PRO A 127 5.70 -22.65 1.91
N LEU A 128 6.16 -23.89 2.01
CA LEU A 128 6.86 -24.40 3.20
C LEU A 128 8.27 -23.82 3.29
N TRP A 129 9.02 -23.82 2.19
CA TRP A 129 10.38 -23.27 2.14
C TRP A 129 10.41 -21.77 2.39
N ALA A 130 9.51 -21.03 1.75
CA ALA A 130 9.39 -19.59 2.00
C ALA A 130 8.84 -19.29 3.41
N GLY A 131 8.03 -20.19 3.99
CA GLY A 131 7.65 -20.15 5.42
C GLY A 131 8.84 -20.34 6.36
N ALA A 132 9.70 -21.33 6.10
CA ALA A 132 10.94 -21.55 6.86
C ALA A 132 11.88 -20.35 6.75
N LEU A 133 11.99 -19.74 5.57
CA LEU A 133 12.74 -18.51 5.35
C LEU A 133 12.17 -17.33 6.14
N ALA A 134 10.84 -17.14 6.12
CA ALA A 134 10.17 -16.10 6.89
C ALA A 134 10.41 -16.29 8.41
N LEU A 135 10.32 -17.53 8.89
CA LEU A 135 10.63 -17.86 10.29
C LEU A 135 12.09 -17.56 10.63
N GLY A 136 13.04 -18.01 9.80
CA GLY A 136 14.47 -17.74 9.99
C GLY A 136 14.77 -16.24 10.01
N MET A 137 14.22 -15.48 9.06
CA MET A 137 14.33 -14.02 9.01
C MET A 137 13.74 -13.34 10.25
N GLY A 138 12.57 -13.79 10.71
CA GLY A 138 11.96 -13.31 11.95
C GLY A 138 12.85 -13.56 13.18
N LEU A 139 13.42 -14.75 13.30
CA LEU A 139 14.35 -15.11 14.38
C LEU A 139 15.60 -14.23 14.36
N VAL A 140 16.22 -14.05 13.19
CA VAL A 140 17.41 -13.17 13.03
C VAL A 140 17.06 -11.73 13.39
N ALA A 141 15.92 -11.22 12.89
CA ALA A 141 15.45 -9.87 13.18
C ALA A 141 15.21 -9.64 14.68
N SER A 142 14.66 -10.65 15.38
CA SER A 142 14.41 -10.60 16.83
C SER A 142 15.70 -10.48 17.65
N ALA A 143 16.80 -11.06 17.16
CA ALA A 143 18.06 -11.16 17.89
C ALA A 143 19.09 -10.06 17.55
N GLY A 144 19.01 -9.43 16.37
CA GLY A 144 20.00 -8.47 15.87
C GLY A 144 20.12 -7.15 16.66
N VAL A 145 21.29 -6.51 16.67
CA VAL A 145 21.48 -5.20 17.31
C VAL A 145 20.98 -4.08 16.38
N THR A 146 20.35 -3.05 16.96
CA THR A 146 20.00 -1.83 16.23
C THR A 146 21.15 -0.84 16.37
N ARG A 147 21.98 -0.70 15.34
CA ARG A 147 22.98 0.37 15.31
C ARG A 147 22.28 1.70 15.03
N SER A 148 22.68 2.74 15.76
CA SER A 148 22.30 4.11 15.44
C SER A 148 23.00 4.49 14.15
N ALA A 149 22.26 4.59 13.05
CA ALA A 149 22.81 5.15 11.82
C ALA A 149 22.76 6.69 11.90
N ALA A 150 23.73 7.34 11.27
CA ALA A 150 23.82 8.79 11.22
C ALA A 150 22.59 9.38 10.53
N ARG A 151 22.10 10.51 11.04
CA ARG A 151 21.13 11.35 10.33
C ARG A 151 21.90 12.28 9.41
N ALA A 152 21.55 12.31 8.13
CA ALA A 152 22.14 13.23 7.16
C ALA A 152 21.15 14.35 6.87
N ASP A 153 21.55 15.61 7.07
CA ASP A 153 20.72 16.76 6.70
C ASP A 153 20.94 17.12 5.23
N LEU A 154 19.88 16.96 4.44
CA LEU A 154 19.88 17.25 3.01
C LEU A 154 19.92 18.75 2.72
N LEU A 155 19.51 19.60 3.67
CA LEU A 155 19.55 21.06 3.49
C LEU A 155 20.97 21.63 3.55
N GLY A 156 21.97 20.81 3.89
CA GLY A 156 23.38 21.17 3.68
C GLY A 156 23.71 21.37 2.20
N TRP A 157 22.98 20.73 1.28
CA TRP A 157 23.14 20.94 -0.16
C TRP A 157 22.43 22.23 -0.60
N ARG A 158 23.22 23.27 -0.89
CA ARG A 158 22.74 24.64 -1.17
C ARG A 158 21.66 24.73 -2.26
N PRO A 159 21.75 24.03 -3.42
CA PRO A 159 20.71 24.06 -4.44
C PRO A 159 19.35 23.56 -3.94
N LEU A 160 19.34 22.49 -3.14
CA LEU A 160 18.11 21.95 -2.57
C LEU A 160 17.51 22.91 -1.54
N ARG A 161 18.33 23.45 -0.64
CA ARG A 161 17.89 24.47 0.32
C ARG A 161 17.29 25.68 -0.40
N TRP A 162 17.99 26.18 -1.42
CA TRP A 162 17.51 27.27 -2.27
C TRP A 162 16.15 26.94 -2.87
N LEU A 163 15.97 25.76 -3.46
CA LEU A 163 14.70 25.35 -4.08
C LEU A 163 13.56 25.27 -3.06
N LEU A 164 13.77 24.60 -1.92
CA LEU A 164 12.71 24.33 -0.93
C LEU A 164 12.27 25.57 -0.14
N THR A 165 13.11 26.60 -0.09
CA THR A 165 12.81 27.88 0.58
C THR A 165 12.13 28.89 -0.35
N ARG A 166 12.09 28.65 -1.66
CA ARG A 166 11.35 29.51 -2.59
C ARG A 166 9.85 29.42 -2.33
N ARG A 167 9.16 30.56 -2.33
CA ARG A 167 7.70 30.62 -2.30
C ARG A 167 7.01 29.87 -3.46
N PRO A 168 7.42 30.05 -4.74
CA PRO A 168 6.78 29.35 -5.86
C PRO A 168 6.95 27.83 -5.84
N PHE A 169 7.85 27.28 -5.01
CA PHE A 169 8.09 25.84 -4.93
C PHE A 169 6.79 25.03 -4.70
N GLN A 170 5.93 25.47 -3.79
CA GLN A 170 4.70 24.72 -3.49
C GLN A 170 3.71 24.77 -4.66
N PHE A 171 3.55 25.93 -5.30
CA PHE A 171 2.71 26.05 -6.49
C PHE A 171 3.26 25.22 -7.65
N ALA A 172 4.56 25.31 -7.94
CA ALA A 172 5.23 24.55 -8.99
C ALA A 172 5.11 23.03 -8.79
N LEU A 173 5.05 22.57 -7.55
CA LEU A 173 4.87 21.17 -7.22
C LEU A 173 3.41 20.70 -7.39
N ILE A 174 2.44 21.56 -7.10
CA ILE A 174 1.00 21.25 -7.18
C ILE A 174 0.46 21.40 -8.61
N ALA A 175 0.89 22.40 -9.36
CA ALA A 175 0.27 22.79 -10.64
C ALA A 175 0.22 21.66 -11.69
N PRO A 176 1.30 20.89 -11.95
CA PRO A 176 1.23 19.77 -12.89
C PRO A 176 0.25 18.68 -12.43
N ASN A 177 0.19 18.42 -11.12
CA ASN A 177 -0.73 17.46 -10.54
C ASN A 177 -2.18 17.93 -10.61
N LEU A 178 -2.43 19.24 -10.50
CA LEU A 178 -3.76 19.82 -10.66
C LEU A 178 -4.26 19.69 -12.11
N PHE A 179 -3.37 19.90 -13.09
CA PHE A 179 -3.69 19.66 -14.50
C PHE A 179 -4.05 18.18 -14.72
N ALA A 180 -3.21 17.25 -14.27
CA ALA A 180 -3.49 15.82 -14.37
C ALA A 180 -4.79 15.44 -13.65
N PHE A 181 -5.04 15.98 -12.46
CA PHE A 181 -6.27 15.77 -11.70
C PHE A 181 -7.52 16.25 -12.47
N THR A 182 -7.43 17.41 -13.12
CA THR A 182 -8.52 17.94 -13.94
C THR A 182 -8.80 17.02 -15.13
N LEU A 183 -7.75 16.56 -15.83
CA LEU A 183 -7.88 15.57 -16.90
C LEU A 183 -8.50 14.25 -16.41
N ILE A 184 -8.11 13.76 -15.24
CA ILE A 184 -8.68 12.54 -14.63
C ILE A 184 -10.17 12.70 -14.39
N VAL A 185 -10.61 13.81 -13.80
CA VAL A 185 -12.04 14.05 -13.53
C VAL A 185 -12.81 14.16 -14.86
N LEU A 186 -12.31 14.92 -15.83
CA LEU A 186 -12.94 15.04 -17.14
C LEU A 186 -13.01 13.69 -17.85
N ALA A 187 -11.91 12.96 -17.97
CA ALA A 187 -11.85 11.66 -18.63
C ALA A 187 -12.76 10.63 -17.97
N GLY A 188 -12.94 10.67 -16.64
CA GLY A 188 -13.86 9.77 -15.96
C GLY A 188 -15.35 10.09 -16.21
N VAL A 189 -15.70 11.34 -16.53
CA VAL A 189 -17.08 11.77 -16.81
C VAL A 189 -17.44 11.61 -18.29
N VAL A 190 -16.58 12.05 -19.21
CA VAL A 190 -16.89 12.10 -20.66
C VAL A 190 -16.15 11.06 -21.49
N GLY A 191 -15.19 10.35 -20.91
CA GLY A 191 -14.42 9.32 -21.60
C GLY A 191 -15.10 7.95 -21.61
N THR A 192 -14.40 6.95 -22.17
CA THR A 192 -14.91 5.57 -22.25
C THR A 192 -15.31 4.98 -20.89
N ALA A 193 -16.43 4.26 -20.84
CA ALA A 193 -16.91 3.60 -19.62
C ALA A 193 -16.04 2.40 -19.19
N THR A 194 -15.16 1.90 -20.06
CA THR A 194 -14.31 0.75 -19.77
C THR A 194 -13.08 1.17 -18.97
N GLY A 195 -13.00 0.79 -17.69
CA GLY A 195 -11.89 1.16 -16.81
C GLY A 195 -10.49 0.76 -17.30
N ALA A 196 -10.35 -0.35 -18.02
CA ALA A 196 -9.06 -0.76 -18.58
C ALA A 196 -8.57 0.12 -19.74
N ALA A 197 -9.44 0.95 -20.32
CA ALA A 197 -9.15 1.83 -21.46
C ALA A 197 -9.33 3.33 -21.12
N ASN A 198 -9.71 3.67 -19.89
CA ASN A 198 -9.96 5.04 -19.47
C ASN A 198 -8.76 5.62 -18.72
N PHE A 199 -8.38 6.86 -19.04
CA PHE A 199 -7.26 7.54 -18.38
C PHE A 199 -7.45 7.72 -16.87
N ALA A 200 -8.66 8.02 -16.41
CA ALA A 200 -8.93 8.26 -15.00
C ALA A 200 -8.59 7.03 -14.14
N THR A 201 -9.05 5.85 -14.57
CA THR A 201 -8.84 4.60 -13.83
C THR A 201 -7.40 4.12 -13.92
N ILE A 202 -6.81 4.10 -15.11
CA ILE A 202 -5.43 3.64 -15.30
C ILE A 202 -4.45 4.61 -14.62
N PHE A 203 -4.58 5.92 -14.82
CA PHE A 203 -3.66 6.86 -14.23
C PHE A 203 -3.77 6.90 -12.71
N VAL A 204 -4.98 6.90 -12.13
CA VAL A 204 -5.16 6.91 -10.67
C VAL A 204 -4.74 5.57 -10.05
N TRP A 205 -5.36 4.46 -10.48
CA TRP A 205 -5.26 3.20 -9.74
C TRP A 205 -4.11 2.30 -10.19
N LEU A 206 -3.49 2.59 -11.34
CA LEU A 206 -2.31 1.88 -11.80
C LEU A 206 -1.05 2.74 -11.66
N ALA A 207 -0.97 3.87 -12.37
CA ALA A 207 0.25 4.68 -12.45
C ALA A 207 0.53 5.42 -11.13
N TRP A 208 -0.41 6.25 -10.67
CA TRP A 208 -0.28 7.04 -9.45
C TRP A 208 -0.22 6.15 -8.20
N TRP A 209 -1.12 5.18 -8.07
CA TRP A 209 -1.10 4.24 -6.95
C TRP A 209 0.20 3.42 -6.91
N GLY A 210 0.67 2.94 -8.06
CA GLY A 210 1.96 2.27 -8.20
C GLY A 210 3.12 3.14 -7.74
N LEU A 211 3.22 4.36 -8.26
CA LEU A 211 4.22 5.35 -7.85
C LEU A 211 4.14 5.66 -6.35
N LEU A 212 2.93 5.80 -5.81
CA LEU A 212 2.68 6.14 -4.42
C LEU A 212 3.17 5.03 -3.47
N ILE A 213 2.69 3.80 -3.65
CA ILE A 213 2.96 2.69 -2.74
C ILE A 213 4.38 2.13 -2.93
N LEU A 214 4.89 2.05 -4.17
CA LEU A 214 6.18 1.44 -4.44
C LEU A 214 7.36 2.39 -4.19
N LEU A 215 7.18 3.70 -4.32
CA LEU A 215 8.29 4.68 -4.30
C LEU A 215 8.05 5.84 -3.33
N LEU A 216 6.97 6.62 -3.50
CA LEU A 216 6.80 7.87 -2.75
C LEU A 216 6.62 7.65 -1.24
N ILE A 217 5.84 6.65 -0.82
CA ILE A 217 5.64 6.36 0.60
C ILE A 217 6.90 5.73 1.22
N PRO A 218 7.49 4.64 0.69
CA PRO A 218 8.64 4.01 1.32
C PRO A 218 9.86 4.94 1.45
N LEU A 219 10.08 5.82 0.48
CA LEU A 219 11.26 6.70 0.44
C LEU A 219 10.97 8.12 0.92
N GLY A 220 9.86 8.72 0.47
CA GLY A 220 9.50 10.11 0.73
C GLY A 220 8.49 10.32 1.87
N GLY A 221 7.92 9.25 2.42
CA GLY A 221 6.93 9.30 3.50
C GLY A 221 5.67 10.08 3.07
N ARG A 222 5.59 11.35 3.48
CA ARG A 222 4.46 12.24 3.18
C ARG A 222 4.65 13.14 1.96
N LEU A 223 5.65 12.87 1.12
CA LEU A 223 5.97 13.72 -0.03
C LEU A 223 4.78 13.98 -0.96
N TRP A 224 3.91 12.99 -1.20
CA TRP A 224 2.68 13.18 -1.98
C TRP A 224 1.75 14.25 -1.38
N CYS A 225 1.66 14.33 -0.05
CA CYS A 225 0.81 15.31 0.62
C CYS A 225 1.25 16.76 0.38
N ALA A 226 2.54 16.99 0.05
CA ALA A 226 3.05 18.31 -0.31
C ALA A 226 2.61 18.74 -1.72
N MET A 227 2.43 17.77 -2.64
CA MET A 227 2.09 18.02 -4.04
C MET A 227 0.62 17.72 -4.39
N CYS A 228 -0.17 17.29 -3.40
CA CYS A 228 -1.55 16.88 -3.59
C CYS A 228 -2.41 18.06 -4.09
N PRO A 229 -3.13 17.92 -5.21
CA PRO A 229 -3.92 19.00 -5.80
C PRO A 229 -5.28 19.21 -5.13
N ILE A 230 -5.81 18.20 -4.44
CA ILE A 230 -7.15 18.21 -3.81
C ILE A 230 -7.39 19.45 -2.90
N PRO A 231 -6.50 19.80 -1.96
CA PRO A 231 -6.70 20.96 -1.09
C PRO A 231 -6.38 22.32 -1.74
N ALA A 232 -5.81 22.34 -2.96
CA ALA A 232 -5.27 23.56 -3.55
C ALA A 232 -6.35 24.61 -3.87
N PRO A 233 -7.51 24.28 -4.48
CA PRO A 233 -8.54 25.28 -4.76
C PRO A 233 -9.04 25.99 -3.51
N GLY A 234 -9.32 25.25 -2.44
CA GLY A 234 -9.74 25.83 -1.16
C GLY A 234 -8.66 26.72 -0.57
N GLU A 235 -7.41 26.26 -0.56
CA GLU A 235 -6.30 27.03 -0.02
C GLU A 235 -6.03 28.33 -0.78
N TRP A 236 -6.10 28.30 -2.10
CA TRP A 236 -5.90 29.48 -2.93
C TRP A 236 -7.05 30.48 -2.80
N LEU A 237 -8.30 30.00 -2.73
CA LEU A 237 -9.45 30.86 -2.48
C LEU A 237 -9.36 31.53 -1.11
N ALA A 238 -8.99 30.77 -0.07
CA ALA A 238 -8.84 31.33 1.27
C ALA A 238 -7.67 32.32 1.37
N ARG A 239 -6.55 32.07 0.67
CA ARG A 239 -5.39 32.97 0.67
C ARG A 239 -5.56 34.19 -0.23
N GLY A 240 -6.39 34.10 -1.27
CA GLY A 240 -6.50 35.11 -2.33
C GLY A 240 -5.24 35.26 -3.19
N THR A 241 -4.29 34.32 -3.08
CA THR A 241 -3.02 34.30 -3.83
C THR A 241 -2.62 32.86 -4.13
N LEU A 242 -1.94 32.66 -5.26
CA LEU A 242 -1.42 31.34 -5.65
C LEU A 242 -0.01 31.07 -5.13
N VAL A 243 0.83 32.12 -5.09
CA VAL A 243 2.27 32.02 -4.80
C VAL A 243 2.71 32.92 -3.64
N GLU A 244 2.23 34.17 -3.63
CA GLU A 244 2.65 35.15 -2.64
C GLU A 244 2.00 34.91 -1.28
N HIS A 245 2.64 35.40 -0.22
CA HIS A 245 2.02 35.41 1.10
C HIS A 245 1.15 36.64 1.24
N ARG A 246 -0.08 36.42 1.70
CA ARG A 246 -1.00 37.46 2.14
C ARG A 246 -1.41 37.18 3.58
N GLU A 247 -1.44 38.23 4.41
CA GLU A 247 -1.96 38.15 5.77
C GLU A 247 -3.49 38.03 5.76
N GLY A 248 -4.02 37.21 6.65
CA GLY A 248 -5.44 36.87 6.71
C GLY A 248 -5.83 35.69 5.82
N SER A 249 -7.00 35.09 6.11
CA SER A 249 -7.61 34.07 5.26
C SER A 249 -9.11 34.31 5.14
N VAL A 250 -9.65 34.14 3.95
CA VAL A 250 -11.09 34.14 3.68
C VAL A 250 -11.66 32.80 4.16
N GLY A 251 -12.51 32.83 5.18
CA GLY A 251 -13.17 31.65 5.76
C GLY A 251 -13.72 31.93 7.16
N LEU A 252 -14.58 31.04 7.67
CA LEU A 252 -15.20 31.17 9.00
C LEU A 252 -14.21 30.92 10.15
N GLY A 253 -13.11 30.22 9.88
CA GLY A 253 -12.04 29.99 10.85
C GLY A 253 -12.48 29.17 12.08
N LEU A 254 -13.52 28.34 11.96
CA LEU A 254 -14.02 27.55 13.08
C LEU A 254 -13.01 26.49 13.51
N ASN A 255 -13.02 26.17 14.81
CA ASN A 255 -12.21 25.09 15.35
C ASN A 255 -12.82 23.72 15.00
N TRP A 256 -11.98 22.77 14.60
CA TRP A 256 -12.44 21.39 14.39
C TRP A 256 -12.88 20.75 15.72
N PRO A 257 -14.04 20.07 15.78
CA PRO A 257 -14.59 19.51 17.02
C PRO A 257 -13.58 18.60 17.74
N LYS A 258 -13.38 18.82 19.05
CA LYS A 258 -12.42 18.05 19.88
C LYS A 258 -12.57 16.52 19.76
N PRO A 259 -13.78 15.93 19.75
CA PRO A 259 -13.94 14.47 19.62
C PRO A 259 -13.45 13.91 18.27
N LEU A 260 -13.35 14.75 17.24
CA LEU A 260 -12.95 14.37 15.88
C LEU A 260 -11.47 14.72 15.59
N GLN A 261 -10.71 15.20 16.57
CA GLN A 261 -9.28 15.53 16.43
C GLN A 261 -8.37 14.29 16.46
N ASN A 262 -8.72 13.28 15.66
CA ASN A 262 -8.08 11.99 15.54
C ASN A 262 -8.27 11.43 14.11
N LEU A 263 -7.72 10.26 13.82
CA LEU A 263 -7.81 9.61 12.51
C LEU A 263 -9.08 8.77 12.33
N TRP A 264 -10.04 8.74 13.27
CA TRP A 264 -11.27 7.96 13.09
C TRP A 264 -12.09 8.37 11.85
N PRO A 265 -12.24 9.66 11.51
CA PRO A 265 -12.94 10.05 10.28
C PRO A 265 -12.19 9.57 9.03
N ALA A 266 -10.87 9.74 8.96
CA ALA A 266 -10.04 9.22 7.87
C ALA A 266 -10.07 7.68 7.81
N PHE A 267 -10.13 6.99 8.95
CA PHE A 267 -10.28 5.54 9.04
C PHE A 267 -11.61 5.09 8.41
N GLY A 268 -12.73 5.74 8.75
CA GLY A 268 -14.03 5.43 8.16
C GLY A 268 -14.04 5.64 6.66
N GLY A 269 -13.50 6.77 6.19
CA GLY A 269 -13.37 7.03 4.75
C GLY A 269 -12.42 6.05 4.05
N LEU A 270 -11.34 5.63 4.71
CA LEU A 270 -10.40 4.64 4.16
C LEU A 270 -11.04 3.26 4.09
N PHE A 271 -11.79 2.87 5.11
CA PHE A 271 -12.55 1.62 5.14
C PHE A 271 -13.59 1.58 4.01
N LEU A 272 -14.34 2.66 3.77
CA LEU A 272 -15.26 2.74 2.63
C LEU A 272 -14.53 2.68 1.28
N LEU A 273 -13.40 3.37 1.16
CA LEU A 273 -12.58 3.37 -0.06
C LEU A 273 -12.12 1.96 -0.43
N VAL A 274 -11.69 1.16 0.55
CA VAL A 274 -11.23 -0.21 0.33
C VAL A 274 -12.37 -1.21 0.19
N LEU A 275 -13.50 -1.02 0.89
CA LEU A 275 -14.70 -1.86 0.75
C LEU A 275 -15.29 -1.75 -0.66
N PHE A 276 -15.40 -0.53 -1.19
CA PHE A 276 -15.86 -0.28 -2.57
C PHE A 276 -14.71 -0.31 -3.59
N GLY A 277 -13.56 -0.85 -3.22
CA GLY A 277 -12.33 -0.77 -4.01
C GLY A 277 -12.47 -1.36 -5.41
N LEU A 278 -13.25 -2.41 -5.62
CA LEU A 278 -13.49 -2.96 -6.97
C LEU A 278 -14.36 -2.03 -7.82
N VAL A 279 -15.47 -1.53 -7.29
CA VAL A 279 -16.36 -0.60 -7.98
C VAL A 279 -15.62 0.68 -8.39
N ILE A 280 -14.86 1.25 -7.45
CA ILE A 280 -14.12 2.49 -7.67
C ILE A 280 -13.03 2.28 -8.73
N THR A 281 -12.25 1.20 -8.64
CA THR A 281 -11.11 0.96 -9.56
C THR A 281 -11.50 0.55 -10.97
N THR A 282 -12.75 0.14 -11.20
CA THR A 282 -13.21 -0.42 -12.48
C THR A 282 -14.21 0.47 -13.22
N ARG A 283 -14.84 1.43 -12.53
CA ARG A 283 -15.83 2.37 -13.10
C ARG A 283 -15.27 3.80 -13.11
N PRO A 284 -14.91 4.35 -14.28
CA PRO A 284 -14.31 5.70 -14.38
C PRO A 284 -15.16 6.81 -13.78
N LEU A 285 -16.48 6.80 -14.00
CA LEU A 285 -17.40 7.79 -13.44
C LEU A 285 -17.36 7.80 -11.91
N VAL A 286 -17.32 6.63 -11.28
CA VAL A 286 -17.25 6.53 -9.82
C VAL A 286 -15.91 7.10 -9.30
N THR A 287 -14.80 6.83 -10.00
CA THR A 287 -13.51 7.45 -9.68
C THR A 287 -13.56 8.97 -9.79
N ALA A 288 -14.12 9.51 -10.87
CA ALA A 288 -14.23 10.96 -11.06
C ALA A 288 -15.10 11.62 -9.99
N LEU A 289 -16.28 11.05 -9.70
CA LEU A 289 -17.19 11.55 -8.65
C LEU A 289 -16.55 11.49 -7.27
N LEU A 290 -15.82 10.42 -6.95
CA LEU A 290 -15.09 10.30 -5.68
C LEU A 290 -14.02 11.40 -5.55
N LEU A 291 -13.21 11.60 -6.58
CA LEU A 291 -12.14 12.61 -6.57
C LEU A 291 -12.69 14.03 -6.52
N ALA A 292 -13.74 14.32 -7.31
CA ALA A 292 -14.46 15.59 -7.25
C ALA A 292 -15.09 15.81 -5.87
N GLY A 293 -15.66 14.76 -5.27
CA GLY A 293 -16.18 14.78 -3.91
C GLY A 293 -15.10 15.10 -2.86
N PHE A 294 -13.91 14.50 -2.97
CA PHE A 294 -12.79 14.85 -2.08
C PHE A 294 -12.35 16.30 -2.26
N ALA A 295 -12.30 16.83 -3.49
CA ALA A 295 -11.99 18.23 -3.76
C ALA A 295 -13.06 19.17 -3.16
N ALA A 296 -14.34 18.82 -3.31
CA ALA A 296 -15.45 19.58 -2.73
C ALA A 296 -15.41 19.60 -1.20
N VAL A 297 -15.21 18.43 -0.55
CA VAL A 297 -15.07 18.36 0.91
C VAL A 297 -13.84 19.13 1.39
N ALA A 298 -12.71 19.03 0.68
CA ALA A 298 -11.51 19.78 1.00
C ALA A 298 -11.73 21.29 0.89
N LEU A 299 -12.41 21.76 -0.16
CA LEU A 299 -12.80 23.15 -0.34
C LEU A 299 -13.69 23.63 0.80
N VAL A 300 -14.81 22.95 1.06
CA VAL A 300 -15.78 23.33 2.10
C VAL A 300 -15.11 23.36 3.48
N THR A 301 -14.35 22.34 3.82
CA THR A 301 -13.69 22.28 5.13
C THR A 301 -12.62 23.35 5.30
N HIS A 302 -11.97 23.80 4.22
CA HIS A 302 -11.00 24.89 4.28
C HIS A 302 -11.66 26.27 4.41
N LEU A 303 -12.86 26.45 3.84
CA LEU A 303 -13.64 27.68 3.99
C LEU A 303 -14.33 27.78 5.36
N VAL A 304 -14.71 26.64 5.95
CA VAL A 304 -15.43 26.59 7.24
C VAL A 304 -14.48 26.53 8.43
N PHE A 305 -13.44 25.70 8.37
CA PHE A 305 -12.54 25.45 9.50
C PHE A 305 -11.16 26.03 9.28
N GLU A 306 -10.42 26.25 10.35
CA GLU A 306 -9.06 26.76 10.26
C GLU A 306 -8.06 25.75 9.62
N ARG A 307 -7.22 26.26 8.72
CA ARG A 307 -6.08 25.53 8.12
C ARG A 307 -6.52 24.28 7.34
N ARG A 308 -5.66 23.25 7.24
CA ARG A 308 -5.92 22.04 6.43
C ARG A 308 -6.50 20.89 7.27
N VAL A 309 -7.70 21.10 7.81
CA VAL A 309 -8.46 20.08 8.56
C VAL A 309 -8.67 18.81 7.73
N PHE A 310 -9.08 18.95 6.46
CA PHE A 310 -9.26 17.80 5.57
C PHE A 310 -8.03 16.91 5.53
N CYS A 311 -6.85 17.49 5.24
CA CYS A 311 -5.60 16.76 5.15
C CYS A 311 -5.16 16.13 6.47
N ARG A 312 -5.62 16.66 7.62
CA ARG A 312 -5.24 16.17 8.95
C ARG A 312 -6.14 15.05 9.46
N TYR A 313 -7.46 15.16 9.23
CA TYR A 313 -8.44 14.31 9.91
C TYR A 313 -9.39 13.55 8.98
N LEU A 314 -9.68 14.06 7.78
CA LEU A 314 -10.73 13.51 6.90
C LEU A 314 -10.18 12.75 5.71
N CYS A 315 -9.03 13.14 5.16
CA CYS A 315 -8.47 12.57 3.95
C CYS A 315 -8.12 11.09 4.15
N PRO A 316 -8.82 10.15 3.49
CA PRO A 316 -8.60 8.71 3.68
C PRO A 316 -7.19 8.28 3.30
N VAL A 317 -6.75 8.75 2.14
CA VAL A 317 -5.40 8.53 1.61
C VAL A 317 -4.36 9.21 2.51
N GLY A 318 -4.68 10.37 3.08
CA GLY A 318 -3.83 11.05 4.06
C GLY A 318 -3.63 10.21 5.31
N GLY A 319 -4.68 9.55 5.83
CA GLY A 319 -4.59 8.60 6.94
C GLY A 319 -3.64 7.43 6.63
N LEU A 320 -3.80 6.81 5.46
CA LEU A 320 -2.92 5.74 4.96
C LEU A 320 -1.46 6.20 4.88
N ILE A 321 -1.19 7.29 4.16
CA ILE A 321 0.16 7.84 3.97
C ILE A 321 0.75 8.26 5.32
N GLY A 322 -0.07 8.80 6.23
CA GLY A 322 0.32 9.16 7.59
C GLY A 322 0.90 7.99 8.37
N VAL A 323 0.17 6.89 8.44
CA VAL A 323 0.63 5.70 9.16
C VAL A 323 1.88 5.09 8.51
N TYR A 324 1.90 4.95 7.19
CA TYR A 324 3.10 4.40 6.52
C TYR A 324 4.31 5.32 6.54
N SER A 325 4.14 6.64 6.64
CA SER A 325 5.27 7.58 6.73
C SER A 325 6.16 7.37 7.95
N MET A 326 5.69 6.62 8.95
CA MET A 326 6.51 6.23 10.10
C MET A 326 7.62 5.21 9.72
N ALA A 327 7.43 4.46 8.64
CA ALA A 327 8.45 3.56 8.10
C ALA A 327 9.50 4.29 7.23
N ALA A 328 9.16 5.47 6.69
CA ALA A 328 9.98 6.18 5.70
C ALA A 328 11.23 6.87 6.31
N PRO A 329 12.31 7.00 5.52
CA PRO A 329 13.58 7.59 5.95
C PRO A 329 13.58 9.13 5.90
N LEU A 330 12.73 9.75 5.08
CA LEU A 330 12.70 11.21 4.95
C LEU A 330 11.91 11.85 6.11
N GLU A 331 12.49 12.83 6.79
CA GLU A 331 11.82 13.60 7.84
C GLU A 331 12.14 15.09 7.78
N LEU A 332 11.19 15.90 8.24
CA LEU A 332 11.42 17.30 8.56
C LEU A 332 11.33 17.48 10.07
N ARG A 333 12.39 18.00 10.69
CA ARG A 333 12.50 18.15 12.17
C ARG A 333 13.22 19.45 12.53
N ALA A 334 13.15 19.84 13.80
CA ALA A 334 14.01 20.91 14.31
C ALA A 334 15.49 20.50 14.24
N GLY A 335 16.34 21.47 13.89
CA GLY A 335 17.79 21.42 13.99
C GLY A 335 18.21 21.11 15.42
N ASP A 336 18.05 22.12 16.26
CA ASP A 336 18.25 22.13 17.70
C ASP A 336 16.95 22.49 18.44
N LEU A 337 16.56 21.68 19.42
CA LEU A 337 15.37 21.93 20.23
C LEU A 337 15.53 23.15 21.15
N GLU A 338 16.74 23.50 21.59
CA GLU A 338 16.99 24.66 22.45
C GLU A 338 16.76 25.97 21.71
N VAL A 339 17.20 26.07 20.45
CA VAL A 339 16.89 27.22 19.59
C VAL A 339 15.37 27.38 19.43
N CYS A 340 14.64 26.28 19.27
CA CYS A 340 13.18 26.32 19.23
C CYS A 340 12.53 26.76 20.56
N ARG A 341 13.11 26.38 21.71
CA ARG A 341 12.63 26.80 23.04
C ARG A 341 12.81 28.30 23.26
N ARG A 342 13.92 28.87 22.78
CA ARG A 342 14.24 30.31 22.89
C ARG A 342 13.44 31.19 21.90
N CYS A 343 12.96 30.62 20.80
CA CYS A 343 12.14 31.32 19.80
C CYS A 343 10.76 31.71 20.39
N ARG A 344 10.58 32.98 20.75
CA ARG A 344 9.30 33.51 21.30
C ARG A 344 8.17 33.59 20.27
N GLY A 345 8.49 34.03 19.04
CA GLY A 345 7.49 34.26 17.98
C GLY A 345 6.87 32.98 17.40
N LYS A 346 7.64 31.89 17.32
CA LYS A 346 7.19 30.58 16.78
C LYS A 346 6.46 30.72 15.43
N ALA A 347 7.00 31.55 14.53
CA ALA A 347 6.38 31.88 13.25
C ALA A 347 6.06 30.63 12.39
N CYS A 348 6.86 29.56 12.48
CA CYS A 348 6.58 28.29 11.81
C CYS A 348 5.29 27.57 12.25
N PHE A 349 4.74 27.91 13.43
CA PHE A 349 3.48 27.38 13.94
C PHE A 349 2.35 28.41 13.93
N ARG A 350 2.66 29.67 14.27
CA ARG A 350 1.68 30.77 14.39
C ARG A 350 1.44 31.52 13.07
N GLY A 351 2.38 31.49 12.14
CA GLY A 351 2.37 32.37 10.97
C GLY A 351 3.12 33.68 11.24
N GLY A 352 3.22 34.52 10.22
CA GLY A 352 3.99 35.77 10.17
C GLY A 352 4.40 36.01 8.72
N ALA A 353 5.68 36.25 8.46
CA ALA A 353 6.21 36.39 7.09
C ALA A 353 6.05 35.16 6.16
N ALA A 354 5.55 34.03 6.68
CA ALA A 354 5.18 32.84 5.91
C ALA A 354 3.97 32.17 6.58
N TYR A 355 3.34 31.21 5.88
CA TYR A 355 2.13 30.58 6.37
C TYR A 355 2.40 29.70 7.61
N PRO A 356 1.48 29.66 8.58
CA PRO A 356 1.57 28.74 9.71
C PRO A 356 1.57 27.28 9.23
N CYS A 357 2.06 26.36 10.07
CA CYS A 357 1.94 24.94 9.77
C CYS A 357 0.45 24.56 9.51
N PRO A 358 0.14 24.00 8.33
CA PRO A 358 -1.25 23.76 7.91
C PRO A 358 -1.94 22.65 8.71
N THR A 359 -1.17 21.80 9.40
CA THR A 359 -1.67 20.69 10.21
C THR A 359 -1.26 20.80 11.68
N PHE A 360 -1.01 22.02 12.14
CA PHE A 360 -0.77 22.34 13.56
C PHE A 360 0.42 21.59 14.16
N GLN A 361 1.47 21.35 13.36
CA GLN A 361 2.70 20.73 13.82
C GLN A 361 3.72 21.81 14.18
N PHE A 362 4.41 21.63 15.31
CA PHE A 362 5.49 22.51 15.73
C PHE A 362 6.82 21.74 15.75
N PRO A 363 7.83 22.12 14.94
CA PRO A 363 9.13 21.45 14.92
C PRO A 363 9.81 21.34 16.30
N GLY A 364 9.62 22.33 17.19
CA GLY A 364 10.22 22.37 18.53
C GLY A 364 9.61 21.46 19.58
N GLY A 365 9.11 20.28 19.20
CA GLY A 365 8.65 19.24 20.13
C GLY A 365 7.23 18.70 19.88
N GLY A 366 6.43 19.36 19.04
CA GLY A 366 5.12 18.84 18.61
C GLY A 366 5.23 17.87 17.43
N LEU A 367 6.25 18.02 16.61
CA LEU A 367 6.53 17.21 15.43
C LEU A 367 7.53 16.09 15.74
N ALA A 368 7.08 15.07 16.47
CA ALA A 368 7.92 13.91 16.80
C ALA A 368 7.85 12.79 15.75
N ARG A 369 6.73 12.71 15.02
CA ARG A 369 6.44 11.68 14.01
C ARG A 369 5.90 12.31 12.73
N ASN A 370 6.10 11.63 11.60
CA ASN A 370 5.64 12.09 10.29
C ASN A 370 4.12 12.00 10.12
N THR A 371 3.40 11.26 10.96
CA THR A 371 1.96 10.96 10.82
C THR A 371 1.07 12.16 10.49
N TYR A 372 1.39 13.35 10.98
CA TYR A 372 0.59 14.57 10.73
C TYR A 372 1.33 15.65 9.92
N CYS A 373 2.60 15.45 9.56
CA CYS A 373 3.40 16.44 8.82
C CYS A 373 3.20 16.31 7.32
N LEU A 374 2.66 17.32 6.64
CA LEU A 374 2.44 17.25 5.18
C LEU A 374 3.72 17.41 4.34
N LEU A 375 4.89 17.64 4.97
CA LEU A 375 6.14 17.93 4.28
C LEU A 375 6.06 19.14 3.32
N CYS A 376 5.15 20.09 3.60
CA CYS A 376 4.85 21.28 2.79
C CYS A 376 5.89 22.41 2.86
N THR A 377 7.03 22.19 3.51
CA THR A 377 8.16 23.13 3.67
C THR A 377 7.88 24.54 4.22
N GLU A 378 6.65 24.94 4.53
CA GLU A 378 6.33 26.27 5.07
C GLU A 378 7.12 26.64 6.33
N CYS A 379 7.41 25.66 7.20
CA CYS A 379 8.24 25.90 8.37
C CYS A 379 9.71 26.25 8.04
N LEU A 380 10.24 25.85 6.87
CA LEU A 380 11.56 26.27 6.39
C LEU A 380 11.54 27.76 6.04
N LYS A 381 10.47 28.20 5.37
CA LYS A 381 10.27 29.59 4.95
C LYS A 381 9.96 30.52 6.12
N ALA A 382 9.34 29.98 7.18
CA ALA A 382 8.89 30.73 8.34
C ALA A 382 9.91 30.81 9.48
N CYS A 383 10.96 29.98 9.51
CA CYS A 383 11.87 29.91 10.66
C CYS A 383 12.87 31.08 10.64
N PRO A 384 12.83 32.02 11.61
CA PRO A 384 13.76 33.15 11.63
C PRO A 384 15.20 32.77 11.99
N TYR A 385 15.40 31.56 12.52
CA TYR A 385 16.71 31.05 12.97
C TYR A 385 17.27 29.96 12.04
N ASP A 386 16.63 29.69 10.91
CA ASP A 386 17.04 28.62 9.97
C ASP A 386 17.28 27.25 10.66
N ASN A 387 16.47 26.96 11.67
CA ASN A 387 16.65 25.84 12.59
C ASN A 387 15.72 24.65 12.25
N VAL A 388 15.42 24.46 10.98
CA VAL A 388 14.59 23.34 10.52
C VAL A 388 15.40 22.56 9.50
N ALA A 389 15.49 21.25 9.70
CA ALA A 389 16.32 20.33 8.92
C ALA A 389 15.45 19.33 8.14
N LEU A 390 15.85 19.02 6.91
CA LEU A 390 15.28 17.93 6.11
C LEU A 390 16.28 16.77 6.15
N ARG A 391 16.00 15.74 6.94
CA ARG A 391 16.96 14.68 7.23
C ARG A 391 16.59 13.35 6.59
N LEU A 392 17.60 12.61 6.16
CA LEU A 392 17.51 11.16 6.01
C LEU A 392 17.82 10.49 7.35
N ARG A 393 16.95 9.58 7.75
CA ARG A 393 17.05 8.78 8.96
C ARG A 393 16.91 7.28 8.62
N PRO A 394 17.25 6.38 9.55
CA PRO A 394 16.98 4.97 9.36
C PRO A 394 15.48 4.70 9.18
N PHE A 395 15.14 3.75 8.29
CA PHE A 395 13.76 3.29 8.12
C PHE A 395 13.13 2.90 9.45
N GLY A 396 11.87 3.28 9.66
CA GLY A 396 11.11 2.95 10.86
C GLY A 396 11.47 3.75 12.12
N ALA A 397 12.32 4.78 12.05
CA ALA A 397 12.74 5.52 13.23
C ALA A 397 11.56 6.11 14.05
N ASP A 398 10.48 6.55 13.40
CA ASP A 398 9.28 7.08 14.06
C ASP A 398 8.50 6.02 14.84
N LEU A 399 8.58 4.74 14.44
CA LEU A 399 7.91 3.64 15.15
C LEU A 399 8.46 3.46 16.58
N HIS A 400 9.69 3.93 16.81
CA HIS A 400 10.33 3.89 18.12
C HIS A 400 9.94 5.04 19.05
N VAL A 401 9.23 6.05 18.54
CA VAL A 401 8.72 7.16 19.35
C VAL A 401 7.45 6.71 20.06
N ALA A 402 7.54 6.46 21.38
CA ALA A 402 6.39 6.04 22.20
C ALA A 402 5.35 7.16 22.40
N ARG A 403 5.81 8.41 22.46
CA ARG A 403 4.94 9.57 22.69
C ARG A 403 3.94 9.75 21.54
N GLY A 404 2.65 9.77 21.89
CA GLY A 404 1.57 10.05 20.96
C GLY A 404 1.01 8.82 20.24
N ARG A 405 1.39 7.59 20.63
CA ARG A 405 0.70 6.38 20.15
C ARG A 405 -0.78 6.44 20.55
N ARG A 406 -1.67 6.17 19.61
CA ARG A 406 -3.12 6.31 19.76
C ARG A 406 -3.86 5.16 19.09
N ALA A 407 -5.08 4.90 19.55
CA ALA A 407 -5.91 3.80 19.05
C ALA A 407 -6.31 3.97 17.58
N ASP A 408 -6.65 5.18 17.15
CA ASP A 408 -6.98 5.51 15.76
C ASP A 408 -5.86 5.13 14.77
N GLU A 409 -4.61 5.49 15.06
CA GLU A 409 -3.43 5.11 14.27
C GLU A 409 -3.21 3.59 14.26
N ALA A 410 -3.43 2.92 15.40
CA ALA A 410 -3.34 1.46 15.52
C ALA A 410 -4.40 0.74 14.67
N TRP A 411 -5.65 1.21 14.70
CA TRP A 411 -6.74 0.67 13.90
C TRP A 411 -6.52 0.89 12.40
N VAL A 412 -5.98 2.05 11.99
CA VAL A 412 -5.56 2.26 10.60
C VAL A 412 -4.46 1.27 10.20
N ALA A 413 -3.45 1.03 11.04
CA ALA A 413 -2.40 0.05 10.75
C ALA A 413 -2.94 -1.37 10.55
N LEU A 414 -3.88 -1.81 11.40
CA LEU A 414 -4.53 -3.11 11.29
C LEU A 414 -5.45 -3.20 10.06
N LEU A 415 -6.26 -2.17 9.81
CA LEU A 415 -7.10 -2.05 8.61
C LEU A 415 -6.25 -2.20 7.35
N LEU A 416 -5.10 -1.53 7.29
CA LEU A 416 -4.20 -1.59 6.15
C LEU A 416 -3.59 -2.98 5.94
N LEU A 417 -3.17 -3.69 6.99
CA LEU A 417 -2.71 -5.08 6.84
C LEU A 417 -3.84 -6.01 6.40
N GLY A 418 -5.01 -5.92 7.05
CA GLY A 418 -6.15 -6.78 6.74
C GLY A 418 -6.66 -6.58 5.32
N THR A 419 -6.70 -5.33 4.86
CA THR A 419 -7.11 -4.99 3.50
C THR A 419 -6.10 -5.42 2.45
N ALA A 420 -4.80 -5.39 2.74
CA ALA A 420 -3.79 -5.96 1.84
C ALA A 420 -4.07 -7.45 1.59
N LEU A 421 -4.33 -8.21 2.65
CA LEU A 421 -4.62 -9.64 2.56
C LEU A 421 -5.94 -9.90 1.82
N ALA A 422 -7.01 -9.20 2.22
CA ALA A 422 -8.31 -9.32 1.60
C ALA A 422 -8.27 -8.99 0.11
N HIS A 423 -7.60 -7.90 -0.28
CA HIS A 423 -7.48 -7.52 -1.69
C HIS A 423 -6.61 -8.48 -2.48
N SER A 424 -5.53 -9.02 -1.92
CA SER A 424 -4.76 -10.07 -2.57
C SER A 424 -5.62 -11.29 -2.84
N LEU A 425 -6.45 -11.74 -1.88
CA LEU A 425 -7.37 -12.87 -2.07
C LEU A 425 -8.44 -12.57 -3.14
N ILE A 426 -9.08 -11.40 -3.06
CA ILE A 426 -10.19 -11.02 -3.95
C ILE A 426 -9.70 -10.76 -5.37
N LYS A 427 -8.66 -9.96 -5.55
CA LYS A 427 -8.22 -9.45 -6.86
C LYS A 427 -7.18 -10.35 -7.55
N LEU A 428 -6.29 -10.98 -6.80
CA LEU A 428 -5.25 -11.86 -7.36
C LEU A 428 -5.65 -13.34 -7.31
N GLY A 429 -6.59 -13.72 -6.44
CA GLY A 429 -7.10 -15.08 -6.38
C GLY A 429 -7.95 -15.45 -7.61
N PRO A 430 -8.09 -16.74 -7.93
CA PRO A 430 -8.79 -17.18 -9.14
C PRO A 430 -10.32 -17.23 -8.98
N TRP A 431 -10.85 -16.93 -7.79
CA TRP A 431 -12.28 -17.07 -7.46
C TRP A 431 -13.13 -15.93 -8.04
N GLY A 432 -13.75 -16.19 -9.19
CA GLY A 432 -14.65 -15.24 -9.87
C GLY A 432 -15.86 -14.80 -9.04
N TRP A 433 -16.43 -15.71 -8.24
CA TRP A 433 -17.63 -15.43 -7.45
C TRP A 433 -17.40 -14.31 -6.42
N ILE A 434 -16.23 -14.30 -5.74
CA ILE A 434 -15.89 -13.23 -4.78
C ILE A 434 -15.83 -11.87 -5.49
N LYS A 435 -15.25 -11.83 -6.69
CA LYS A 435 -15.13 -10.61 -7.50
C LYS A 435 -16.51 -10.11 -7.93
N SER A 436 -17.40 -11.01 -8.34
CA SER A 436 -18.78 -10.66 -8.73
C SER A 436 -19.57 -10.05 -7.56
N TRP A 437 -19.44 -10.64 -6.35
CA TRP A 437 -20.10 -10.13 -5.14
C TRP A 437 -19.58 -8.74 -4.78
N ALA A 438 -18.26 -8.56 -4.81
CA ALA A 438 -17.61 -7.29 -4.52
C ALA A 438 -17.82 -6.21 -5.60
N ASN A 439 -18.20 -6.61 -6.81
CA ASN A 439 -18.50 -5.71 -7.93
C ASN A 439 -19.97 -5.24 -7.97
N PHE A 440 -20.77 -5.59 -6.96
CA PHE A 440 -22.17 -5.18 -6.85
C PHE A 440 -23.04 -5.76 -7.99
N GLU A 441 -22.84 -7.03 -8.37
CA GLU A 441 -23.69 -7.70 -9.37
C GLU A 441 -25.04 -8.17 -8.79
N GLY A 442 -25.09 -8.42 -7.47
CA GLY A 442 -26.31 -8.82 -6.76
C GLY A 442 -26.35 -8.19 -5.36
N GLY A 443 -27.56 -7.81 -4.92
CA GLY A 443 -27.75 -7.07 -3.66
C GLY A 443 -27.44 -7.90 -2.42
N VAL A 444 -27.95 -9.14 -2.36
CA VAL A 444 -27.72 -10.05 -1.23
C VAL A 444 -26.26 -10.46 -1.16
N GLU A 445 -25.67 -10.80 -2.30
CA GLU A 445 -24.27 -11.16 -2.47
C GLU A 445 -23.33 -10.04 -2.01
N PHE A 446 -23.65 -8.79 -2.34
CA PHE A 446 -22.87 -7.64 -1.89
C PHE A 446 -22.97 -7.42 -0.37
N VAL A 447 -24.15 -7.65 0.23
CA VAL A 447 -24.31 -7.59 1.69
C VAL A 447 -23.49 -8.68 2.38
N LEU A 448 -23.52 -9.91 1.86
CA LEU A 448 -22.69 -11.02 2.37
C LEU A 448 -21.20 -10.73 2.22
N TYR A 449 -20.78 -10.21 1.07
CA TYR A 449 -19.41 -9.74 0.85
C TYR A 449 -19.02 -8.67 1.87
N THR A 450 -19.88 -7.68 2.08
CA THR A 450 -19.63 -6.59 3.02
C THR A 450 -19.51 -7.12 4.45
N ALA A 451 -20.38 -8.02 4.87
CA ALA A 451 -20.33 -8.65 6.19
C ALA A 451 -19.03 -9.47 6.37
N LEU A 452 -18.66 -10.28 5.39
CA LEU A 452 -17.45 -11.10 5.42
C LEU A 452 -16.18 -10.23 5.41
N PHE A 453 -16.12 -9.23 4.54
CA PHE A 453 -14.99 -8.31 4.44
C PHE A 453 -14.81 -7.51 5.73
N SER A 454 -15.90 -6.92 6.25
CA SER A 454 -15.90 -6.17 7.51
C SER A 454 -15.52 -7.08 8.67
N GLY A 455 -16.11 -8.27 8.75
CA GLY A 455 -15.79 -9.26 9.77
C GLY A 455 -14.32 -9.65 9.75
N ALA A 456 -13.75 -9.94 8.59
CA ALA A 456 -12.34 -10.31 8.46
C ALA A 456 -11.39 -9.18 8.88
N VAL A 457 -11.66 -7.95 8.45
CA VAL A 457 -10.74 -6.81 8.59
C VAL A 457 -10.92 -6.04 9.90
N LEU A 458 -12.15 -5.91 10.40
CA LEU A 458 -12.47 -5.14 11.61
C LEU A 458 -12.59 -6.01 12.87
N ALA A 459 -12.84 -7.31 12.74
CA ALA A 459 -12.97 -8.22 13.88
C ALA A 459 -11.91 -9.34 13.86
N GLY A 460 -11.75 -10.04 12.74
CA GLY A 460 -10.85 -11.19 12.61
C GLY A 460 -9.38 -10.85 12.88
N LEU A 461 -8.79 -10.00 12.04
CA LEU A 461 -7.39 -9.61 12.21
C LEU A 461 -7.14 -8.82 13.52
N PRO A 462 -7.97 -7.82 13.90
CA PRO A 462 -7.83 -7.17 15.21
C PRO A 462 -8.01 -8.14 16.40
N GLY A 463 -8.88 -9.15 16.28
CA GLY A 463 -9.05 -10.21 17.27
C GLY A 463 -7.82 -11.10 17.42
N LEU A 464 -7.21 -11.52 16.30
CA LEU A 464 -5.92 -12.24 16.31
C LEU A 464 -4.80 -11.38 16.90
N HIS A 465 -4.79 -10.08 16.59
CA HIS A 465 -3.84 -9.13 17.18
C HIS A 465 -4.04 -8.95 18.69
N LEU A 466 -5.30 -8.87 19.14
CA LEU A 466 -5.65 -8.82 20.55
C LEU A 466 -5.24 -10.10 21.29
N LEU A 467 -5.45 -11.27 20.67
CA LEU A 467 -4.98 -12.56 21.19
C LEU A 467 -3.44 -12.57 21.32
N GLY A 468 -2.74 -12.08 20.30
CA GLY A 468 -1.28 -11.91 20.34
C GLY A 468 -0.82 -10.97 21.46
N ALA A 469 -1.52 -9.86 21.69
CA ALA A 469 -1.25 -8.94 22.80
C ALA A 469 -1.54 -9.56 24.17
N TRP A 470 -2.61 -10.36 24.28
CA TRP A 470 -2.94 -11.10 25.49
C TRP A 470 -1.88 -12.17 25.81
N LEU A 471 -1.50 -13.00 24.82
CA LEU A 471 -0.42 -13.98 24.96
C LEU A 471 0.91 -13.32 25.32
N SER A 472 1.18 -12.14 24.73
CA SER A 472 2.39 -11.36 25.04
C SER A 472 2.41 -10.95 26.52
N ARG A 473 1.27 -10.47 27.04
CA ARG A 473 1.09 -10.09 28.44
C ARG A 473 1.26 -11.28 29.39
N THR A 474 0.68 -12.42 29.07
CA THR A 474 0.72 -13.63 29.91
C THR A 474 2.11 -14.25 29.94
N LEU A 475 2.75 -14.44 28.79
CA LEU A 475 4.11 -15.02 28.71
C LEU A 475 5.18 -14.11 29.31
N ALA A 476 4.98 -12.78 29.26
CA ALA A 476 5.85 -11.82 29.93
C ALA A 476 5.67 -11.78 31.45
N GLY A 477 4.59 -12.38 31.99
CA GLY A 477 4.26 -12.28 33.41
C GLY A 477 3.92 -10.85 33.84
N ALA A 478 3.26 -10.09 32.97
CA ALA A 478 3.03 -8.65 33.16
C ALA A 478 1.53 -8.31 33.34
N PRO A 479 0.83 -8.83 34.36
CA PRO A 479 -0.59 -8.56 34.56
C PRO A 479 -0.87 -7.09 34.88
N HIS A 480 0.12 -6.33 35.37
CA HIS A 480 0.00 -4.90 35.66
C HIS A 480 -0.13 -4.02 34.41
N VAL A 481 0.23 -4.51 33.22
CA VAL A 481 0.12 -3.74 31.98
C VAL A 481 -1.29 -3.90 31.38
N PRO A 482 -2.04 -2.81 31.13
CA PRO A 482 -3.36 -2.90 30.53
C PRO A 482 -3.35 -3.50 29.11
N LEU A 483 -4.27 -4.42 28.83
CA LEU A 483 -4.34 -5.10 27.52
C LEU A 483 -4.61 -4.12 26.37
N GLY A 484 -5.47 -3.13 26.57
CA GLY A 484 -5.76 -2.10 25.55
C GLY A 484 -4.52 -1.29 25.17
N ARG A 485 -3.61 -1.04 26.12
CA ARG A 485 -2.32 -0.40 25.84
C ARG A 485 -1.44 -1.29 24.95
N LEU A 486 -1.31 -2.58 25.28
CA LEU A 486 -0.55 -3.52 24.47
C LEU A 486 -1.14 -3.69 23.06
N PHE A 487 -2.47 -3.74 22.94
CA PHE A 487 -3.15 -3.78 21.65
C PHE A 487 -2.72 -2.59 20.76
N VAL A 488 -2.81 -1.37 21.30
CA VAL A 488 -2.44 -0.14 20.57
C VAL A 488 -0.95 -0.13 20.25
N GLU A 489 -0.08 -0.37 21.23
CA GLU A 489 1.36 -0.29 21.02
C GLU A 489 1.88 -1.34 20.04
N HIS A 490 1.44 -2.59 20.15
CA HIS A 490 1.83 -3.66 19.24
C HIS A 490 1.37 -3.44 17.79
N ALA A 491 0.25 -2.74 17.56
CA ALA A 491 -0.25 -2.49 16.21
C ALA A 491 0.73 -1.63 15.38
N TYR A 492 1.53 -0.78 16.02
CA TYR A 492 2.59 -0.02 15.32
C TYR A 492 3.67 -0.93 14.75
N ALA A 493 3.90 -2.10 15.36
CA ALA A 493 4.88 -3.05 14.84
C ALA A 493 4.44 -3.69 13.52
N VAL A 494 3.14 -3.67 13.19
CA VAL A 494 2.59 -4.25 11.96
C VAL A 494 2.86 -3.38 10.72
N ILE A 495 3.13 -2.09 10.91
CA ILE A 495 3.21 -1.09 9.83
C ILE A 495 4.21 -1.48 8.71
N PRO A 496 5.46 -1.92 9.00
CA PRO A 496 6.39 -2.28 7.93
C PRO A 496 5.95 -3.50 7.11
N LEU A 497 5.36 -4.52 7.75
CA LEU A 497 4.84 -5.71 7.07
C LEU A 497 3.63 -5.35 6.23
N SER A 498 2.73 -4.52 6.77
CA SER A 498 1.59 -3.99 6.03
C SER A 498 2.02 -3.23 4.77
N LEU A 499 3.04 -2.37 4.88
CA LEU A 499 3.61 -1.66 3.73
C LEU A 499 4.20 -2.64 2.71
N GLY A 500 5.02 -3.60 3.15
CA GLY A 500 5.58 -4.63 2.29
C GLY A 500 4.52 -5.48 1.58
N ALA A 501 3.42 -5.81 2.26
CA ALA A 501 2.29 -6.53 1.70
C ALA A 501 1.55 -5.72 0.63
N TRP A 502 1.30 -4.43 0.86
CA TRP A 502 0.71 -3.54 -0.15
C TRP A 502 1.64 -3.32 -1.34
N MET A 503 2.95 -3.22 -1.13
CA MET A 503 3.93 -3.17 -2.21
C MET A 503 3.90 -4.46 -3.04
N ALA A 504 3.87 -5.63 -2.40
CA ALA A 504 3.79 -6.92 -3.08
C ALA A 504 2.48 -7.09 -3.86
N PHE A 505 1.35 -6.67 -3.30
CA PHE A 505 0.07 -6.65 -3.99
C PHE A 505 0.10 -5.70 -5.21
N THR A 506 0.56 -4.47 -4.99
CA THR A 506 0.62 -3.43 -6.02
C THR A 506 1.53 -3.83 -7.17
N LEU A 507 2.65 -4.48 -6.89
CA LEU A 507 3.55 -5.03 -7.91
C LEU A 507 2.83 -6.01 -8.84
N ALA A 508 2.00 -6.91 -8.29
CA ALA A 508 1.25 -7.89 -9.10
C ALA A 508 0.11 -7.28 -9.93
N VAL A 509 -0.38 -6.09 -9.55
CA VAL A 509 -1.38 -5.36 -10.34
C VAL A 509 -0.70 -4.48 -11.39
N VAL A 510 0.38 -3.78 -11.04
CA VAL A 510 1.03 -2.80 -11.91
C VAL A 510 1.78 -3.46 -13.06
N LEU A 511 2.61 -4.46 -12.79
CA LEU A 511 3.52 -5.02 -13.80
C LEU A 511 2.79 -5.62 -15.01
N PRO A 512 1.79 -6.50 -14.85
CA PRO A 512 1.08 -7.08 -16.00
C PRO A 512 0.34 -6.05 -16.85
N ASN A 513 -0.03 -4.91 -16.27
CA ASN A 513 -0.89 -3.91 -16.93
C ASN A 513 -0.13 -2.65 -17.31
N LEU A 514 1.21 -2.62 -17.18
CA LEU A 514 2.02 -1.40 -17.40
C LEU A 514 1.86 -0.84 -18.83
N SER A 515 1.59 -1.72 -19.80
CA SER A 515 1.31 -1.37 -21.20
C SER A 515 0.10 -0.46 -21.38
N TYR A 516 -0.82 -0.41 -20.42
CA TYR A 516 -2.01 0.43 -20.50
C TYR A 516 -1.69 1.92 -20.32
N ILE A 517 -0.63 2.25 -19.58
CA ILE A 517 -0.24 3.63 -19.29
C ILE A 517 0.02 4.44 -20.58
N PRO A 518 0.92 4.02 -21.49
CA PRO A 518 1.16 4.78 -22.73
C PRO A 518 -0.10 4.86 -23.63
N ARG A 519 -0.93 3.80 -23.65
CA ARG A 519 -2.18 3.79 -24.43
C ARG A 519 -3.14 4.90 -23.98
N VAL A 520 -3.42 4.98 -22.69
CA VAL A 520 -4.37 5.98 -22.16
C VAL A 520 -3.78 7.38 -22.16
N VAL A 521 -2.45 7.53 -22.16
CA VAL A 521 -1.81 8.85 -22.32
C VAL A 521 -1.98 9.35 -23.76
N SER A 522 -1.95 8.46 -24.75
CA SER A 522 -2.20 8.80 -26.16
C SER A 522 -3.68 9.02 -26.51
N ASP A 523 -4.59 8.34 -25.81
CA ASP A 523 -6.04 8.55 -25.95
C ASP A 523 -6.74 8.71 -24.59
N PRO A 524 -6.63 9.89 -23.93
CA PRO A 524 -7.14 10.06 -22.57
C PRO A 524 -8.65 9.85 -22.42
N PHE A 525 -9.42 10.20 -23.45
CA PHE A 525 -10.88 10.11 -23.45
C PHE A 525 -11.39 8.82 -24.10
N GLY A 526 -10.57 8.08 -24.85
CA GLY A 526 -11.03 6.92 -25.61
C GLY A 526 -11.73 7.30 -26.91
N TRP A 527 -11.48 8.50 -27.45
CA TRP A 527 -12.18 9.06 -28.61
C TRP A 527 -11.55 8.69 -29.96
N GLY A 528 -10.49 7.89 -29.95
CA GLY A 528 -9.77 7.57 -31.20
C GLY A 528 -8.45 8.33 -31.35
N TRP A 529 -8.02 9.12 -30.36
CA TRP A 529 -6.79 9.88 -30.45
C TRP A 529 -5.54 8.98 -30.43
N ASP A 530 -4.43 9.53 -30.91
CA ASP A 530 -3.11 8.93 -30.78
C ASP A 530 -2.03 10.02 -30.63
N LEU A 531 -2.14 10.81 -29.56
CA LEU A 531 -1.33 12.00 -29.33
C LEU A 531 0.19 11.73 -29.35
N PHE A 532 0.61 10.51 -29.02
CA PHE A 532 2.02 10.12 -28.92
C PHE A 532 2.38 8.88 -29.75
N GLY A 533 1.49 8.39 -30.64
CA GLY A 533 1.77 7.19 -31.45
C GLY A 533 1.82 5.88 -30.65
N THR A 534 1.31 5.85 -29.41
CA THR A 534 1.44 4.68 -28.51
C THR A 534 0.11 3.99 -28.19
N ARG A 535 -0.99 4.36 -28.86
CA ARG A 535 -2.31 3.72 -28.71
C ARG A 535 -2.27 2.19 -28.89
N ALA A 536 -1.44 1.69 -29.81
CA ALA A 536 -1.36 0.26 -30.14
C ALA A 536 -0.34 -0.54 -29.31
N THR A 537 0.30 0.06 -28.30
CA THR A 537 1.42 -0.57 -27.55
C THR A 537 0.98 -1.84 -26.81
N THR A 538 1.49 -3.03 -27.14
CA THR A 538 1.13 -4.31 -26.49
C THR A 538 2.20 -4.87 -25.55
N TRP A 539 3.34 -4.18 -25.38
CA TRP A 539 4.47 -4.75 -24.66
C TRP A 539 4.27 -4.88 -23.14
N THR A 540 4.56 -6.06 -22.59
CA THR A 540 4.62 -6.34 -21.15
C THR A 540 6.05 -6.18 -20.61
N TRP A 541 6.29 -5.16 -19.78
CA TRP A 541 7.57 -4.97 -19.11
C TRP A 541 7.76 -6.02 -17.98
N MET A 542 8.97 -6.57 -17.88
CA MET A 542 9.46 -7.60 -16.94
C MET A 542 9.05 -9.06 -17.21
N PRO A 543 9.96 -10.03 -17.02
CA PRO A 543 9.59 -11.45 -16.99
C PRO A 543 8.71 -11.68 -15.76
N LEU A 544 7.40 -11.84 -16.00
CA LEU A 544 6.40 -12.07 -14.94
C LEU A 544 6.76 -13.27 -14.03
N GLY A 545 7.62 -14.19 -14.50
CA GLY A 545 8.20 -15.26 -13.69
C GLY A 545 9.03 -14.80 -12.48
N LEU A 546 9.60 -13.58 -12.49
CA LEU A 546 10.31 -13.01 -11.34
C LEU A 546 9.36 -12.38 -10.30
N MET A 547 8.08 -12.21 -10.62
CA MET A 547 7.13 -11.51 -9.76
C MET A 547 6.94 -12.15 -8.39
N PRO A 548 6.71 -13.48 -8.24
CA PRO A 548 6.53 -14.09 -6.90
C PRO A 548 7.74 -13.87 -5.99
N TRP A 549 8.94 -13.83 -6.57
CA TRP A 549 10.20 -13.60 -5.86
C TRP A 549 10.36 -12.17 -5.37
N ALA A 550 10.01 -11.20 -6.21
CA ALA A 550 9.96 -9.80 -5.80
C ALA A 550 8.90 -9.57 -4.71
N GLN A 551 7.74 -10.22 -4.81
CA GLN A 551 6.71 -10.20 -3.77
C GLN A 551 7.23 -10.79 -2.45
N LEU A 552 7.92 -11.94 -2.50
CA LEU A 552 8.56 -12.55 -1.34
C LEU A 552 9.59 -11.63 -0.70
N ALA A 553 10.48 -11.02 -1.49
CA ALA A 553 11.49 -10.10 -0.99
C ALA A 553 10.87 -8.90 -0.24
N LEU A 554 9.82 -8.30 -0.81
CA LEU A 554 9.08 -7.19 -0.18
C LEU A 554 8.44 -7.61 1.15
N LEU A 555 7.83 -8.80 1.19
CA LEU A 555 7.25 -9.36 2.42
C LEU A 555 8.31 -9.63 3.49
N LEU A 556 9.47 -10.20 3.11
CA LEU A 556 10.56 -10.49 4.05
C LEU A 556 11.20 -9.22 4.61
N VAL A 557 11.37 -8.18 3.79
CA VAL A 557 11.85 -6.86 4.24
C VAL A 557 10.83 -6.24 5.22
N GLY A 558 9.53 -6.30 4.89
CA GLY A 558 8.46 -5.85 5.77
C GLY A 558 8.39 -6.61 7.09
N LEU A 559 8.54 -7.94 7.05
CA LEU A 559 8.61 -8.80 8.24
C LEU A 559 9.81 -8.45 9.11
N TRP A 560 10.99 -8.32 8.51
CA TRP A 560 12.22 -7.96 9.23
C TRP A 560 12.09 -6.60 9.94
N GLY A 561 11.54 -5.60 9.24
CA GLY A 561 11.27 -4.28 9.80
C GLY A 561 10.27 -4.34 10.96
N SER A 562 9.20 -5.13 10.80
CA SER A 562 8.14 -5.30 11.79
C SER A 562 8.63 -5.98 13.07
N VAL A 563 9.43 -7.05 12.95
CA VAL A 563 9.98 -7.75 14.12
C VAL A 563 11.00 -6.88 14.86
N ARG A 564 11.80 -6.06 14.16
CA ARG A 564 12.68 -5.07 14.81
C ARG A 564 11.91 -3.96 15.52
N ALA A 565 10.83 -3.47 14.92
CA ALA A 565 9.94 -2.50 15.54
C ALA A 565 9.28 -3.11 16.79
N ALA A 566 8.70 -4.31 16.66
CA ALA A 566 8.08 -5.10 17.71
C ALA A 566 9.01 -5.23 18.91
N ARG A 567 10.28 -5.60 18.71
CA ARG A 567 11.22 -5.77 19.82
C ARG A 567 11.40 -4.50 20.65
N ARG A 568 11.55 -3.34 20.00
CA ARG A 568 11.71 -2.07 20.73
C ARG A 568 10.41 -1.64 21.39
N ILE A 569 9.27 -1.81 20.74
CA ILE A 569 7.95 -1.47 21.28
C ILE A 569 7.63 -2.32 22.52
N VAL A 570 7.86 -3.64 22.43
CA VAL A 570 7.66 -4.58 23.55
C VAL A 570 8.58 -4.21 24.71
N ALA A 571 9.87 -3.92 24.45
CA ALA A 571 10.80 -3.49 25.49
C ALA A 571 10.38 -2.16 26.17
N GLN A 572 9.86 -1.20 25.40
CA GLN A 572 9.33 0.06 25.95
C GLN A 572 8.11 -0.14 26.86
N THR A 573 7.34 -1.20 26.66
CA THR A 573 6.07 -1.43 27.38
C THR A 573 6.23 -2.41 28.54
N LEU A 574 7.01 -3.48 28.33
CA LEU A 574 7.19 -4.60 29.27
C LEU A 574 8.55 -4.57 30.00
N GLY A 575 9.35 -3.53 29.78
CA GLY A 575 10.71 -3.40 30.32
C GLY A 575 11.75 -4.17 29.52
N ASP A 576 13.02 -4.05 29.90
CA ASP A 576 14.12 -4.80 29.28
C ASP A 576 14.36 -6.14 29.99
N GLY A 577 14.72 -7.18 29.24
CA GLY A 577 15.16 -8.47 29.80
C GLY A 577 14.38 -9.69 29.32
N ALA A 578 14.19 -10.68 30.20
CA ALA A 578 13.56 -11.95 29.86
C ALA A 578 12.06 -11.81 29.59
N ALA A 579 11.36 -10.96 30.34
CA ALA A 579 9.94 -10.70 30.17
C ALA A 579 9.61 -10.16 28.77
N ALA A 580 10.32 -9.13 28.29
CA ALA A 580 10.15 -8.62 26.94
C ALA A 580 10.52 -9.63 25.84
N ARG A 581 11.50 -10.51 26.07
CA ARG A 581 11.79 -11.59 25.11
C ARG A 581 10.63 -12.58 24.99
N ARG A 582 10.03 -12.98 26.12
CA ARG A 582 8.84 -13.85 26.12
C ARG A 582 7.63 -13.14 25.51
N GLY A 583 7.42 -11.87 25.87
CA GLY A 583 6.34 -11.05 25.31
C GLY A 583 6.47 -10.78 23.81
N LEU A 584 7.69 -10.82 23.25
CA LEU A 584 7.89 -10.65 21.80
C LEU A 584 7.43 -11.86 20.99
N VAL A 585 7.48 -13.07 21.57
CA VAL A 585 7.24 -14.33 20.83
C VAL A 585 5.87 -14.36 20.15
N PRO A 586 4.74 -14.06 20.83
CA PRO A 586 3.42 -14.11 20.18
C PRO A 586 3.26 -13.11 19.04
N LEU A 587 3.79 -11.89 19.20
CA LEU A 587 3.72 -10.85 18.18
C LEU A 587 4.59 -11.23 16.96
N ALA A 588 5.81 -11.73 17.18
CA ALA A 588 6.66 -12.20 16.10
C ALA A 588 6.05 -13.41 15.37
N ALA A 589 5.44 -14.36 16.10
CA ALA A 589 4.76 -15.51 15.52
C ALA A 589 3.56 -15.08 14.66
N LEU A 590 2.75 -14.11 15.12
CA LEU A 590 1.66 -13.56 14.33
C LEU A 590 2.16 -12.91 13.02
N LEU A 591 3.23 -12.11 13.09
CA LEU A 591 3.82 -11.48 11.90
C LEU A 591 4.36 -12.51 10.89
N VAL A 592 5.01 -13.57 11.38
CA VAL A 592 5.47 -14.69 10.53
C VAL A 592 4.30 -15.44 9.92
N ALA A 593 3.25 -15.74 10.69
CA ALA A 593 2.06 -16.44 10.20
C ALA A 593 1.32 -15.65 9.12
N VAL A 594 1.15 -14.33 9.30
CA VAL A 594 0.56 -13.45 8.28
C VAL A 594 1.44 -13.42 7.03
N THR A 595 2.76 -13.31 7.19
CA THR A 595 3.70 -13.35 6.05
C THR A 595 3.59 -14.66 5.28
N TRP A 596 3.51 -15.79 6.00
CA TRP A 596 3.31 -17.11 5.40
C TRP A 596 1.99 -17.20 4.63
N GLY A 597 0.90 -16.62 5.15
CA GLY A 597 -0.38 -16.55 4.44
C GLY A 597 -0.29 -15.86 3.08
N PHE A 598 0.44 -14.74 2.98
CA PHE A 598 0.71 -14.08 1.69
C PHE A 598 1.58 -14.94 0.78
N VAL A 599 2.60 -15.60 1.32
CA VAL A 599 3.49 -16.47 0.56
C VAL A 599 2.72 -17.66 -0.02
N ALA A 600 1.87 -18.32 0.77
CA ALA A 600 1.02 -19.41 0.31
C ALA A 600 0.12 -18.94 -0.84
N LEU A 601 -0.47 -17.75 -0.71
CA LEU A 601 -1.27 -17.16 -1.79
C LEU A 601 -0.45 -16.92 -3.07
N TYR A 602 0.78 -16.41 -2.99
CA TYR A 602 1.59 -16.08 -4.16
C TYR A 602 2.30 -17.26 -4.81
N PHE A 603 2.62 -18.31 -4.04
CA PHE A 603 3.35 -19.49 -4.52
C PHE A 603 2.48 -20.74 -4.72
N GLY A 604 1.20 -20.73 -4.30
CA GLY A 604 0.20 -21.75 -4.65
C GLY A 604 -0.12 -22.75 -3.56
#